data_AF-A0A6C0CMY5-F1
#
_entry.id   AF-A0A6C0CMY5-F1
#
_cell.length_a   1.000
_cell.length_b   1.000
_cell.length_c   1.000
_cell.angle_alpha   90.00
_cell.angle_beta   90.00
_cell.angle_gamma   90.00
#
_symmetry.space_group_name_H-M   'P 1'
#
loop_
_entity.id
_entity.type
_entity.pdbx_description
1 polymer ?
#
loop_
_entity_poly.entity_id
_entity_poly.type
_entity_poly.pdbx_seq_one_letter_code
_entity_poly.pdbx_strand_id
1 'polypeptide(L)' 'MNLKKFIHTDFGRYAISILLGLGLATIFRKVCKDRNCILFKAPEIEKIENSVYKYNDKCYKFKSKAETCDYSKKIIEFA' A
#
# COMPACT_ATOMS: atom_id res chain seq x y z
N MET A 1 -42.11 13.32 -6.30
CA MET A 1 -41.90 13.60 -7.74
C MET A 1 -41.58 15.08 -7.95
N ASN A 2 -40.30 15.49 -7.85
CA ASN A 2 -39.81 16.83 -8.21
C ASN A 2 -38.30 16.84 -8.59
N LEU A 3 -37.69 15.67 -8.80
CA LEU A 3 -36.27 15.57 -9.15
C LEU A 3 -35.96 16.26 -10.49
N LYS A 4 -36.86 16.14 -11.47
CA LYS A 4 -36.73 16.80 -12.78
C LYS A 4 -36.57 18.31 -12.65
N LYS A 5 -37.36 18.96 -11.79
CA LYS A 5 -37.26 20.41 -11.57
C LYS A 5 -35.93 20.81 -10.91
N PHE A 6 -35.45 20.00 -9.96
CA PHE A 6 -34.18 20.25 -9.28
C PHE A 6 -32.97 20.12 -10.23
N ILE A 7 -32.97 19.11 -11.11
CA ILE A 7 -31.89 18.89 -12.10
C ILE A 7 -31.79 20.03 -13.12
N HIS A 8 -32.91 20.68 -13.45
CA HIS A 8 -32.95 21.77 -14.44
C HIS A 8 -32.70 23.16 -13.85
N THR A 9 -32.47 23.29 -12.54
CA THR A 9 -32.01 24.56 -11.94
C THR A 9 -30.49 24.70 -12.08
N ASP A 10 -30.00 25.94 -12.20
CA ASP A 10 -28.56 26.21 -12.32
C ASP A 10 -27.76 25.62 -11.16
N PHE A 11 -28.28 25.77 -9.93
CA PHE A 11 -27.70 25.16 -8.73
C PHE A 11 -27.65 23.63 -8.80
N GLY A 12 -28.74 22.98 -9.23
CA GLY A 12 -28.80 21.53 -9.36
C GLY A 12 -27.83 20.98 -10.40
N ARG A 13 -27.62 21.70 -11.51
CA ARG A 13 -26.63 21.34 -12.54
C ARG A 13 -25.20 21.33 -11.98
N TYR A 14 -24.83 22.32 -11.17
CA TYR A 14 -23.52 22.36 -10.51
C TYR A 14 -23.36 21.27 -9.47
N ALA A 15 -24.35 21.07 -8.59
CA ALA A 15 -24.30 20.05 -7.55
C ALA A 15 -24.15 18.63 -8.14
N ILE A 16 -24.88 18.32 -9.22
CA ILE A 16 -24.80 17.01 -9.89
C ILE A 16 -23.45 16.83 -10.59
N SER A 17 -22.92 17.87 -11.23
CA SER A 17 -21.60 17.81 -11.87
C SER A 17 -20.48 17.53 -10.86
N ILE A 18 -20.54 18.15 -9.68
CA ILE A 18 -19.60 17.90 -8.58
C ILE A 18 -19.75 16.48 -8.04
N LEU A 19 -20.98 16.02 -7.79
CA LEU A 19 -21.25 14.66 -7.30
C LEU A 19 -20.79 13.59 -8.29
N LEU A 20 -20.98 13.80 -9.59
CA LEU A 20 -20.51 12.90 -10.63
C LEU A 20 -18.97 12.89 -10.73
N GLY A 21 -18.33 14.06 -10.62
CA GLY A 21 -16.87 14.17 -10.58
C GLY A 21 -16.26 13.44 -9.38
N LEU A 22 -16.83 13.64 -8.19
CA LEU A 22 -16.41 12.93 -6.98
C LEU A 22 -16.68 11.42 -7.08
N GLY A 23 -17.84 11.03 -7.60
CA GLY A 23 -18.19 9.63 -7.84
C GLY A 23 -17.21 8.93 -8.77
N LEU A 24 -16.88 9.54 -9.91
CA LEU A 24 -15.88 9.02 -10.85
C LEU A 24 -14.49 8.93 -10.22
N ALA A 25 -14.07 9.94 -9.46
CA ALA A 25 -12.78 9.94 -8.77
C ALA A 25 -12.63 8.75 -7.81
N THR A 26 -13.72 8.32 -7.15
CA THR A 26 -13.69 7.15 -6.26
C THR A 26 -13.52 5.82 -6.99
N ILE A 27 -13.94 5.72 -8.26
CA ILE A 27 -13.75 4.50 -9.07
C ILE A 27 -12.26 4.32 -9.45
N PHE A 28 -11.56 5.43 -9.72
CA PHE A 28 -10.14 5.42 -10.05
C PHE A 28 -9.21 5.37 -8.83
N ARG A 29 -9.74 5.57 -7.62
CA ARG A 29 -8.97 5.37 -6.40
C ARG A 29 -8.57 3.89 -6.35
N LYS A 30 -7.28 3.61 -6.56
CA LYS A 30 -6.69 2.28 -6.42
C LYS A 30 -7.00 1.77 -5.01
N VAL A 31 -8.06 0.99 -4.90
CA VAL A 31 -8.40 0.32 -3.65
C VAL A 31 -7.34 -0.74 -3.50
N CYS A 32 -6.49 -0.58 -2.48
CA CYS A 32 -5.56 -1.60 -2.05
C CYS A 32 -6.32 -2.88 -1.73
N LYS A 33 -6.51 -3.74 -2.74
CA LYS A 33 -7.08 -5.06 -2.56
C LYS A 33 -5.94 -6.00 -2.20
N ASP A 34 -6.01 -6.51 -0.98
CA ASP A 34 -5.22 -7.62 -0.48
C ASP A 34 -3.70 -7.37 -0.50
N ARG A 35 -3.01 -7.92 -1.51
CA ARG A 35 -1.55 -8.08 -1.53
C ARG A 35 -0.81 -6.98 -2.27
N ASN A 36 -1.54 -6.08 -2.93
CA ASN A 36 -0.95 -5.02 -3.75
C ASN A 36 -0.52 -3.78 -2.95
N CYS A 37 -0.73 -3.77 -1.63
CA CYS A 37 -0.34 -2.67 -0.74
C CYS A 37 0.44 -3.11 0.49
N ILE A 38 1.07 -4.30 0.42
CA ILE A 38 2.00 -4.74 1.46
C ILE A 38 3.38 -4.20 1.08
N LEU A 39 3.82 -3.17 1.80
CA LEU A 39 5.20 -2.70 1.79
C LEU A 39 6.03 -3.63 2.68
N PHE A 40 6.80 -4.50 2.06
CA PHE A 40 7.80 -5.28 2.77
C PHE A 40 9.00 -4.37 3.03
N LYS A 41 9.40 -4.27 4.30
CA LYS A 41 10.62 -3.58 4.72
C LYS A 41 11.48 -4.54 5.51
N ALA A 42 12.77 -4.56 5.22
CA ALA A 42 13.71 -5.37 5.99
C ALA A 42 14.00 -4.68 7.34
N PRO A 43 14.08 -5.42 8.46
CA PRO A 43 14.48 -4.83 9.73
C PRO A 43 15.95 -4.40 9.68
N GLU A 44 16.31 -3.41 10.51
CA GLU A 44 17.69 -2.93 10.65
C GLU A 44 18.68 -4.08 10.90
N ILE A 45 19.85 -3.98 10.29
CA ILE A 45 20.91 -5.00 10.35
C ILE A 45 21.32 -5.29 11.79
N GLU A 46 21.48 -4.24 12.61
CA GLU A 46 21.87 -4.35 14.02
C GLU A 46 20.88 -5.18 14.86
N LYS A 47 19.57 -5.07 14.57
CA LYS A 47 18.54 -5.84 15.26
C LYS A 47 18.63 -7.33 14.92
N ILE A 48 18.96 -7.66 13.68
CA ILE A 48 19.13 -9.05 13.23
C ILE A 48 20.39 -9.66 13.87
N GLU A 49 21.50 -8.93 13.87
CA GLU A 49 22.79 -9.44 14.37
C GLU A 49 22.83 -9.59 15.89
N ASN A 50 22.12 -8.74 16.62
CA ASN A 50 22.07 -8.80 18.09
C ASN A 50 21.03 -9.78 18.63
N SER A 51 20.18 -10.34 17.77
CA SER A 51 19.12 -11.27 18.16
C SER A 51 19.50 -12.73 17.90
N VAL A 52 19.02 -13.62 18.78
CA VAL A 52 19.12 -15.06 18.61
C VAL A 52 17.74 -15.61 18.29
N TYR A 53 17.62 -16.33 17.17
CA TYR A 53 16.35 -16.85 16.68
C TYR A 53 16.27 -18.35 16.90
N LYS A 54 15.17 -18.80 17.51
CA LYS A 54 14.89 -20.23 17.69
C LYS A 54 14.10 -20.75 16.48
N TYR A 55 14.64 -21.77 15.81
CA TYR A 55 13.97 -22.47 14.71
C TYR A 55 14.26 -23.97 14.80
N ASN A 56 13.23 -24.82 14.70
CA ASN A 56 13.35 -26.28 14.84
C ASN A 56 14.19 -26.71 16.06
N ASP A 57 13.91 -26.11 17.22
CA ASP A 57 14.61 -26.33 18.49
C ASP A 57 16.11 -26.01 18.53
N LYS A 58 16.61 -25.31 17.51
CA LYS A 58 17.99 -24.82 17.44
C LYS A 58 18.02 -23.30 17.45
N CYS A 59 19.04 -22.75 18.10
CA CYS A 59 19.27 -21.31 18.19
C CYS A 59 20.25 -20.87 17.09
N TYR A 60 19.87 -19.87 16.32
CA TYR A 60 20.68 -19.32 15.22
C TYR A 60 20.96 -17.84 15.46
N LYS A 61 22.21 -17.44 15.22
CA LYS A 61 22.63 -16.05 15.18
C LYS A 61 23.01 -15.71 13.75
N PHE A 62 22.33 -14.74 13.16
CA PHE A 62 22.61 -14.30 11.80
C PHE A 62 23.72 -13.24 11.82
N LYS A 63 24.58 -13.27 10.81
CA LYS A 63 25.60 -12.23 10.56
C LYS A 63 25.36 -11.69 9.15
N SER A 64 25.37 -10.37 9.01
CA SER A 64 25.29 -9.75 7.69
C SER A 64 26.63 -9.87 6.97
N LYS A 65 26.55 -9.98 5.64
CA LYS A 65 27.71 -9.94 4.76
C LYS A 65 27.35 -9.05 3.58
N ALA A 66 28.23 -8.12 3.25
CA ALA A 66 28.08 -7.32 2.05
C ALA A 66 28.33 -8.19 0.81
N GLU A 67 27.36 -8.23 -0.09
CA GLU A 67 27.44 -8.92 -1.38
C GLU A 67 26.83 -8.04 -2.48
N THR A 68 27.12 -8.36 -3.73
CA THR A 68 26.55 -7.65 -4.89
C THR A 68 25.08 -8.00 -5.06
N CYS A 69 24.25 -6.99 -5.40
CA CYS A 69 22.82 -7.20 -5.60
C CYS A 69 22.54 -8.20 -6.72
N ASP A 70 21.84 -9.28 -6.38
CA ASP A 70 21.35 -10.28 -7.31
C ASP A 70 19.95 -9.88 -7.80
N TYR A 71 19.87 -9.39 -9.03
CA TYR A 71 18.63 -8.92 -9.65
C TYR A 71 17.62 -10.04 -9.95
N SER A 72 17.99 -11.31 -9.79
CA SER A 72 17.02 -12.43 -9.85
C SER A 72 16.15 -12.52 -8.61
N LYS A 73 16.53 -11.84 -7.52
CA LYS A 73 15.82 -11.82 -6.24
C LYS A 73 15.07 -10.50 -6.06
N LYS A 74 14.02 -10.54 -5.24
CA LYS A 74 13.29 -9.34 -4.84
C LYS A 74 14.15 -8.51 -3.89
N ILE A 75 14.55 -7.31 -4.34
CA ILE A 75 15.27 -6.34 -3.51
C ILE A 75 14.25 -5.61 -2.63
N ILE A 76 14.52 -5.57 -1.32
CA ILE A 76 13.67 -4.96 -0.31
C ILE A 76 14.47 -3.88 0.40
N GLU A 77 13.89 -2.69 0.56
CA GLU A 77 14.51 -1.61 1.30
C GLU A 77 14.46 -1.86 2.82
N PHE A 78 15.48 -1.39 3.52
CA PHE A 78 15.49 -1.40 4.99
C PHE A 78 14.51 -0.37 5.54
N ALA A 79 13.91 -0.70 6.69
CA ALA A 79 12.81 0.05 7.29
C ALA A 79 13.18 1.42 7.80
#